data_AF-F9VF18-F1
#
_entry.id   AF-F9VF18-F1
#
_cell.length_a   1.000
_cell.length_b   1.000
_cell.length_c   1.000
_cell.angle_alpha   90.00
_cell.angle_beta   90.00
_cell.angle_gamma   90.00
#
_symmetry.space_group_name_H-M   'P 1'
#
loop_
_entity.id
_entity.type
_entity.pdbx_description
1 polymer ?
#
loop_
_entity_poly.entity_id
_entity_poly.type
_entity_poly.pdbx_seq_one_letter_code
_entity_poly.pdbx_strand_id
1 'polypeptide(L)' 'MENADLRGAILKNTDFTSAKLKGAKLKGATIDNTFFEGAEISGIDLTGKEFVNADFLYVNPNC' A
#
# COMPACT_ATOMS: atom_id res chain seq x y z
N MET A 1 0.17 -7.26 -8.26
CA MET A 1 -1.30 -7.34 -8.40
C MET A 1 -1.79 -5.95 -8.75
N GLU A 2 -1.95 -5.65 -10.02
CA GLU A 2 -2.42 -4.33 -10.45
C GLU A 2 -3.94 -4.21 -10.19
N ASN A 3 -4.40 -3.04 -9.75
CA ASN A 3 -5.80 -2.73 -9.44
C ASN A 3 -6.43 -3.62 -8.35
N ALA A 4 -5.62 -4.14 -7.42
CA ALA A 4 -6.12 -4.95 -6.32
C ALA A 4 -7.12 -4.16 -5.45
N ASP A 5 -8.21 -4.81 -5.06
CA ASP A 5 -9.16 -4.26 -4.11
C ASP A 5 -8.81 -4.72 -2.69
N LEU A 6 -8.23 -3.81 -1.91
CA LEU A 6 -7.78 -4.03 -0.54
C LEU A 6 -8.54 -3.11 0.43
N ARG A 7 -9.74 -2.65 0.05
CA ARG A 7 -10.56 -1.77 0.88
C ARG A 7 -10.96 -2.48 2.17
N GLY A 8 -10.73 -1.84 3.32
CA GLY A 8 -11.00 -2.44 4.63
C GLY A 8 -10.07 -3.61 5.01
N ALA A 9 -9.03 -3.90 4.22
CA ALA A 9 -8.11 -4.98 4.50
C ALA A 9 -7.28 -4.69 5.76
N ILE A 10 -6.94 -5.75 6.50
CA ILE A 10 -6.02 -5.69 7.63
C ILE A 10 -4.65 -6.14 7.12
N LEU A 11 -3.77 -5.18 6.88
CA LEU A 11 -2.40 -5.38 6.40
C LEU A 11 -1.46 -5.15 7.59
N LYS A 12 -1.29 -6.18 8.41
CA LYS A 12 -0.40 -6.16 9.57
C LYS A 12 0.82 -7.02 9.31
N ASN A 13 2.03 -6.51 9.58
CA ASN A 13 3.28 -7.26 9.39
C ASN A 13 3.43 -7.83 7.97
N THR A 14 2.92 -7.11 6.96
CA THR A 14 2.91 -7.59 5.56
C THR A 14 4.09 -6.99 4.79
N ASP A 15 4.70 -7.79 3.91
CA ASP A 15 5.80 -7.34 3.05
C ASP A 15 5.30 -7.18 1.60
N PHE A 16 5.29 -5.94 1.13
CA PHE A 16 5.02 -5.53 -0.25
C PHE A 16 6.26 -4.97 -0.95
N THR A 17 7.46 -5.31 -0.49
CA THR A 17 8.72 -4.88 -1.10
C THR A 17 8.73 -5.25 -2.59
N SER A 18 8.99 -4.26 -3.46
CA SER A 18 8.96 -4.36 -4.92
C SER A 18 7.63 -4.85 -5.51
N ALA A 19 6.53 -4.78 -4.77
CA ALA A 19 5.22 -5.19 -5.25
C ALA A 19 4.67 -4.18 -6.28
N LYS A 20 4.02 -4.72 -7.32
CA LYS A 20 3.23 -3.92 -8.25
C LYS A 20 1.83 -3.71 -7.69
N LEU A 21 1.58 -2.52 -7.16
CA LEU A 21 0.32 -2.08 -6.53
C LEU A 21 -0.33 -0.91 -7.30
N LYS A 22 0.07 -0.69 -8.56
CA LYS A 22 -0.51 0.33 -9.43
C LYS A 22 -2.04 0.22 -9.45
N GLY A 23 -2.71 1.32 -9.12
CA GLY A 23 -4.18 1.41 -9.06
C GLY A 23 -4.85 0.64 -7.92
N ALA A 24 -4.10 0.12 -6.93
CA ALA A 24 -4.69 -0.58 -5.81
C ALA A 24 -5.61 0.35 -4.97
N LYS A 25 -6.64 -0.22 -4.35
CA LYS A 25 -7.60 0.51 -3.52
C LYS A 25 -7.40 0.14 -2.07
N LEU A 26 -6.91 1.07 -1.25
CA LEU A 26 -6.62 0.86 0.17
C LEU A 26 -7.55 1.67 1.10
N LYS A 27 -8.67 2.19 0.58
CA LYS A 27 -9.62 2.97 1.36
C LYS A 27 -10.10 2.17 2.58
N GLY A 28 -9.92 2.75 3.77
CA GLY A 28 -10.29 2.13 5.05
C GLY A 28 -9.45 0.92 5.46
N ALA A 29 -8.34 0.63 4.76
CA ALA A 29 -7.44 -0.43 5.17
C ALA A 29 -6.69 -0.04 6.47
N THR A 30 -6.45 -1.02 7.33
CA THR A 30 -5.55 -0.88 8.47
C THR A 30 -4.17 -1.32 8.05
N ILE A 31 -3.20 -0.40 8.08
CA ILE A 31 -1.82 -0.66 7.65
C ILE A 31 -0.90 -0.46 8.85
N ASP A 32 -0.34 -1.55 9.35
CA ASP A 32 0.50 -1.58 10.56
C ASP A 32 1.70 -2.51 10.36
N ASN A 33 2.88 -2.04 10.68
CA ASN A 33 4.17 -2.70 10.43
C ASN A 33 4.29 -3.30 9.01
N THR A 34 3.91 -2.54 7.98
CA THR A 34 3.92 -3.02 6.59
C THR A 34 5.03 -2.35 5.79
N PHE A 35 5.73 -3.14 4.98
CA PHE A 35 6.88 -2.70 4.17
C PHE A 35 6.46 -2.50 2.72
N PHE A 36 6.74 -1.33 2.15
CA PHE A 36 6.45 -1.02 0.74
C PHE A 36 7.73 -0.68 -0.05
N GLU A 37 8.91 -1.08 0.41
CA GLU A 37 10.17 -0.64 -0.19
C GLU A 37 10.25 -0.98 -1.69
N GLY A 38 10.45 0.03 -2.54
CA GLY A 38 10.50 -0.16 -4.00
C GLY A 38 9.15 -0.54 -4.65
N ALA A 39 8.04 -0.50 -3.92
CA ALA A 39 6.73 -0.81 -4.48
C ALA A 39 6.29 0.24 -5.51
N GLU A 40 5.67 -0.23 -6.60
CA GLU A 40 5.00 0.63 -7.57
C GLU A 40 3.59 0.95 -7.05
N ILE A 41 3.39 2.18 -6.56
CA ILE A 41 2.14 2.61 -5.92
C ILE A 41 1.41 3.70 -6.71
N SER A 42 1.71 3.88 -7.98
CA SER A 42 1.07 4.93 -8.77
C SER A 42 -0.45 4.73 -8.89
N GLY A 43 -1.21 5.81 -8.71
CA GLY A 43 -2.68 5.78 -8.78
C GLY A 43 -3.37 5.05 -7.61
N ILE A 44 -2.66 4.79 -6.51
CA ILE A 44 -3.22 4.15 -5.33
C ILE A 44 -4.20 5.10 -4.60
N ASP A 45 -5.43 4.64 -4.32
CA ASP A 45 -6.37 5.42 -3.51
C ASP A 45 -6.10 5.15 -2.02
N LEU A 46 -5.57 6.19 -1.39
CA LEU A 46 -5.11 6.21 -0.02
C LEU A 46 -6.09 6.98 0.89
N THR A 47 -7.29 7.32 0.44
CA THR A 47 -8.21 8.15 1.23
C THR A 47 -8.76 7.38 2.45
N GLY A 48 -8.73 7.97 3.65
CA GLY A 48 -9.42 7.41 4.83
C GLY A 48 -8.85 6.11 5.41
N LYS A 49 -7.56 5.84 5.21
CA LYS A 49 -6.83 4.73 5.84
C LYS A 49 -6.09 5.20 7.09
N GLU A 50 -5.84 4.27 8.02
CA GLU A 50 -5.07 4.52 9.23
C GLU A 50 -3.67 3.88 9.11
N PHE A 51 -2.65 4.69 9.37
CA PHE A 51 -1.26 4.26 9.42
C PHE A 51 -0.79 4.27 10.86
N VAL A 52 -0.40 3.10 11.37
CA VAL A 52 0.14 3.00 12.72
C VAL A 52 1.65 2.82 12.70
N ASN A 53 2.21 2.09 11.73
CA ASN A 53 3.67 1.95 11.50
C ASN A 53 3.93 1.46 10.07
N ALA A 54 3.80 2.29 9.05
CA ALA A 54 4.00 1.86 7.67
C ALA A 54 5.28 2.48 7.09
N ASP A 55 6.14 1.66 6.49
CA ASP A 55 7.37 2.13 5.85
C ASP A 55 7.16 2.27 4.33
N PHE A 56 7.29 3.52 3.86
CA PHE A 56 7.17 3.90 2.45
C PHE A 56 8.51 4.33 1.84
N LEU A 57 9.64 4.04 2.48
CA LEU A 57 10.95 4.37 1.91
C LEU A 57 11.07 3.79 0.50
N TYR A 58 11.54 4.61 -0.44
CA TYR A 58 11.78 4.23 -1.84
C TYR A 58 10.57 3.77 -2.65
N VAL A 59 9.33 4.08 -2.25
CA VAL A 59 8.19 3.86 -3.14
C VAL A 59 8.30 4.71 -4.40
N ASN A 60 7.87 4.15 -5.54
CA ASN A 60 7.85 4.87 -6.81
C ASN A 60 6.44 5.39 -7.12
N PRO A 61 6.15 6.68 -6.89
CA PRO A 61 4.83 7.26 -7.16
C PRO A 61 4.60 7.57 -8.65
N ASN A 62 5.63 7.52 -9.51
CA ASN A 62 5.62 8.11 -10.86
C ASN A 62 5.62 7.08 -12.03
N CYS A 63 5.13 5.85 -11.83
CA CYS A 63 5.01 4.83 -12.90
C CYS A 63 3.64 4.72 -13.59
#